data_AF-A0A7J2J9B7-F1
#
_entry.id   AF-A0A7J2J9B7-F1
#
_cell.length_a   1.000
_cell.length_b   1.000
_cell.length_c   1.000
_cell.angle_alpha   90.00
_cell.angle_beta   90.00
_cell.angle_gamma   90.00
#
_symmetry.space_group_name_H-M   'P 1'
#
loop_
_entity.id
_entity.type
_entity.pdbx_description
1 polymer ?
#
loop_
_entity_poly.entity_id
_entity_poly.type
_entity_poly.pdbx_seq_one_letter_code
_entity_poly.pdbx_strand_id
1 'polypeptide(L)'
;RLREGIFPTLPWADTKLRRVVVDMGAVPHVANGADVMAPGVVSADPQINGGDPVVVVDERHGKALAVGIALVPGAEMKAPKGKVVKNVHHVGDKVWRFVQLSGISGSRGS
;
A
#
# COMPACT_ATOMS: atom_id res chain seq x y z
N ARG A 1 13.03 -25.72 6.09
CA ARG A 1 13.85 -24.54 6.45
C ARG A 1 13.59 -23.50 5.36
N LEU A 2 12.97 -22.37 5.74
CA LEU A 2 12.51 -21.24 4.92
C LEU A 2 11.45 -21.57 3.84
N ARG A 3 10.20 -21.17 4.10
CA ARG A 3 9.07 -21.24 3.17
C ARG A 3 9.18 -20.03 2.22
N GLU A 4 9.27 -20.30 0.92
CA GLU A 4 9.29 -19.29 -0.13
C GLU A 4 8.03 -18.42 -0.09
N GLY A 5 8.27 -17.10 -0.10
CA GLY A 5 7.31 -16.06 0.19
C GLY A 5 6.21 -15.96 -0.85
N ILE A 6 5.00 -16.28 -0.43
CA ILE A 6 3.78 -15.85 -1.11
C ILE A 6 3.63 -14.36 -0.80
N PHE A 7 3.96 -13.48 -1.75
CA PHE A 7 3.57 -12.08 -1.72
C PHE A 7 2.38 -11.91 -2.68
N PRO A 8 1.14 -12.04 -2.18
CA PRO A 8 -0.04 -11.97 -3.02
C PRO A 8 -0.26 -10.51 -3.35
N THR A 9 -0.30 -10.26 -4.64
CA THR A 9 -0.43 -8.97 -5.27
C THR A 9 -1.72 -8.27 -4.85
N LEU A 10 -1.74 -6.93 -4.96
CA LEU A 10 -2.63 -6.02 -4.23
C LEU A 10 -4.11 -6.39 -4.06
N PRO A 11 -4.80 -7.16 -4.93
CA PRO A 11 -6.15 -7.65 -4.62
C PRO A 11 -6.29 -8.31 -3.23
N TRP A 12 -5.22 -8.93 -2.70
CA TRP A 12 -5.25 -9.52 -1.36
C TRP A 12 -4.79 -8.55 -0.25
N ALA A 13 -3.85 -7.65 -0.57
CA ALA A 13 -3.38 -6.62 0.36
C ALA A 13 -4.51 -5.67 0.79
N ASP A 14 -5.43 -5.38 -0.14
CA ASP A 14 -6.58 -4.49 0.08
C ASP A 14 -7.53 -4.96 1.20
N THR A 15 -7.53 -6.27 1.52
CA THR A 15 -8.43 -6.84 2.54
C THR A 15 -7.74 -7.16 3.88
N LYS A 16 -6.41 -7.11 3.97
CA LYS A 16 -5.68 -7.50 5.19
C LYS A 16 -4.68 -6.48 5.73
N LEU A 17 -4.23 -5.54 4.93
CA LEU A 17 -3.29 -4.51 5.39
C LEU A 17 -4.02 -3.28 5.88
N ARG A 18 -3.42 -2.65 6.88
CA ARG A 18 -3.91 -1.37 7.41
C ARG A 18 -3.64 -0.26 6.41
N ARG A 19 -4.60 0.65 6.31
CA ARG A 19 -4.66 1.64 5.23
C ARG A 19 -4.00 2.95 5.66
N VAL A 20 -3.21 3.49 4.74
CA VAL A 20 -2.73 4.88 4.76
C VAL A 20 -3.31 5.57 3.54
N VAL A 21 -4.14 6.58 3.76
CA VAL A 21 -4.83 7.33 2.72
C VAL A 21 -4.01 8.58 2.38
N VAL A 22 -3.70 8.74 1.10
CA VAL A 22 -2.95 9.90 0.59
C VAL A 22 -3.80 10.79 -0.30
N ASP A 23 -3.42 12.07 -0.34
CA ASP A 23 -4.07 13.04 -1.23
C ASP A 23 -3.76 12.76 -2.70
N MET A 24 -4.55 13.37 -3.58
CA MET A 24 -4.38 13.21 -5.03
C MET A 24 -3.05 13.77 -5.58
N GLY A 25 -2.38 14.68 -4.88
CA GLY A 25 -1.07 15.22 -5.26
C GLY A 25 0.06 14.23 -4.99
N ALA A 26 -0.04 13.41 -3.95
CA ALA A 26 0.91 12.36 -3.62
C ALA A 26 0.80 11.13 -4.54
N VAL A 27 -0.38 10.86 -5.11
CA VAL A 27 -0.66 9.71 -5.99
C VAL A 27 0.41 9.48 -7.07
N PRO A 28 0.75 10.44 -7.96
CA PRO A 28 1.74 10.22 -9.01
C PRO A 28 3.14 9.91 -8.45
N HIS A 29 3.50 10.47 -7.29
CA HIS A 29 4.80 10.18 -6.69
C HIS A 29 4.87 8.76 -6.14
N VAL A 30 3.84 8.34 -5.40
CA VAL A 30 3.75 6.99 -4.81
C VAL A 30 3.67 5.92 -5.90
N ALA A 31 2.90 6.17 -6.95
CA ALA A 31 2.78 5.28 -8.11
C ALA A 31 4.10 5.17 -8.91
N ASN A 32 5.01 6.13 -8.79
CA ASN A 32 6.35 6.07 -9.38
C ASN A 32 7.41 5.49 -8.41
N GLY A 33 6.99 4.94 -7.27
CA GLY A 33 7.89 4.30 -6.31
C GLY A 33 8.47 5.23 -5.25
N ALA A 34 8.01 6.48 -5.14
CA ALA A 34 8.43 7.35 -4.05
C ALA A 34 7.89 6.87 -2.70
N ASP A 35 8.62 7.18 -1.63
CA ASP A 35 8.17 7.01 -0.26
C ASP A 35 7.01 7.97 0.06
N VAL A 36 6.16 7.60 1.02
CA VAL A 36 5.08 8.48 1.48
C VAL A 36 5.62 9.45 2.52
N MET A 37 5.37 10.73 2.27
CA MET A 37 5.71 11.84 3.15
C MET A 37 4.48 12.28 3.93
N ALA A 38 4.66 12.67 5.19
CA ALA A 38 3.59 13.08 6.10
C ALA A 38 2.63 14.15 5.54
N PRO A 39 3.11 15.18 4.80
CA PRO A 39 2.22 16.19 4.21
C PRO A 39 1.19 15.63 3.23
N GLY A 40 1.49 14.50 2.59
CA GLY A 40 0.60 13.85 1.64
C GLY A 40 -0.40 12.89 2.28
N VAL A 41 -0.35 12.68 3.61
CA VAL A 41 -1.25 11.76 4.32
C VAL A 41 -2.51 12.48 4.78
N VAL A 42 -3.65 12.02 4.28
CA VAL A 42 -4.97 12.54 4.63
C VAL A 42 -5.51 11.84 5.88
N SER A 43 -5.33 10.52 5.95
CA SER A 43 -5.69 9.70 7.12
C SER A 43 -4.87 8.42 7.18
N ALA A 44 -4.76 7.83 8.36
CA ALA A 44 -4.13 6.54 8.58
C ALA A 44 -4.90 5.77 9.65
N ASP A 45 -4.89 4.44 9.58
CA ASP A 45 -5.42 3.59 10.64
C ASP A 45 -4.63 3.84 11.94
N PRO A 46 -5.28 4.29 13.03
CA PRO A 46 -4.59 4.63 14.27
C PRO A 46 -3.91 3.44 14.96
N GLN A 47 -4.28 2.22 14.59
CA GLN A 47 -3.69 1.02 15.17
C GLN A 47 -2.34 0.66 14.54
N ILE A 48 -1.94 1.30 13.43
CA ILE A 48 -0.64 1.07 12.79
C ILE A 48 0.50 1.39 13.76
N ASN A 49 1.46 0.48 13.88
CA ASN A 49 2.73 0.70 14.58
C ASN A 49 3.88 0.91 13.58
N GLY A 50 4.96 1.53 14.04
CA GLY A 50 6.21 1.57 13.28
C GLY A 50 6.71 0.15 13.00
N GLY A 51 7.05 -0.13 11.75
CA GLY A 51 7.45 -1.45 11.25
C GLY A 51 6.32 -2.27 10.63
N ASP A 52 5.05 -1.87 10.78
CA ASP A 52 3.92 -2.62 10.23
C ASP A 52 3.86 -2.51 8.69
N PRO A 53 3.48 -3.59 7.99
CA PRO A 53 3.14 -3.52 6.57
C PRO A 53 1.81 -2.78 6.39
N VAL A 54 1.79 -1.83 5.45
CA VAL A 54 0.63 -0.98 5.17
C VAL A 54 0.33 -0.92 3.67
N VAL A 55 -0.93 -0.69 3.33
CA VAL A 55 -1.36 -0.37 1.97
C VAL A 55 -1.64 1.12 1.85
N VAL A 56 -1.07 1.74 0.81
CA VAL A 56 -1.26 3.15 0.49
C VAL A 56 -2.36 3.26 -0.55
N VAL A 57 -3.38 4.06 -0.28
CA VAL A 57 -4.58 4.22 -1.12
C VAL A 57 -4.87 5.69 -1.42
N ASP A 58 -5.52 5.99 -2.55
CA ASP A 58 -5.94 7.36 -2.86
C ASP A 58 -7.20 7.77 -2.08
N GLU A 59 -7.31 9.03 -1.69
CA GLU A 59 -8.47 9.56 -0.96
C GLU A 59 -9.79 9.56 -1.76
N ARG A 60 -9.72 9.62 -3.10
CA ARG A 60 -10.89 9.85 -3.95
C ARG A 60 -11.66 8.57 -4.27
N HIS A 61 -10.93 7.50 -4.55
CA HIS A 61 -11.48 6.22 -4.99
C HIS A 61 -11.07 5.05 -4.07
N GLY A 62 -10.14 5.27 -3.14
CA GLY A 62 -9.64 4.22 -2.27
C GLY A 62 -8.83 3.15 -2.98
N LYS A 63 -8.33 3.40 -4.20
CA LYS A 63 -7.53 2.42 -4.96
C LYS A 63 -6.16 2.27 -4.33
N ALA A 64 -5.73 1.03 -4.17
CA ALA A 64 -4.37 0.73 -3.74
C ALA A 64 -3.34 1.20 -4.78
N LEU A 65 -2.36 1.96 -4.31
CA LEU A 65 -1.28 2.55 -5.09
C LEU A 65 0.05 1.85 -4.81
N ALA A 66 0.27 1.46 -3.56
CA ALA A 66 1.51 0.84 -3.11
C ALA A 66 1.33 0.02 -1.83
N VAL A 67 2.28 -0.87 -1.57
CA VAL A 67 2.53 -1.49 -0.28
C VAL A 67 3.83 -0.94 0.27
N GLY A 68 3.85 -0.62 1.55
CA GLY A 68 5.03 -0.12 2.22
C GLY A 68 5.14 -0.59 3.67
N ILE A 69 6.19 -0.12 4.33
CA ILE A 69 6.41 -0.30 5.77
C ILE A 69 6.22 1.03 6.48
N ALA A 70 5.36 1.06 7.49
CA ALA A 70 5.18 2.23 8.35
C ALA A 70 6.49 2.55 9.09
N LEU A 71 6.89 3.81 9.10
CA LEU A 71 8.07 4.28 9.84
C LEU A 71 7.68 4.90 11.19
N VAL A 72 6.42 5.29 11.34
CA VAL A 72 5.86 5.90 12.54
C VAL A 72 4.48 5.29 12.83
N PRO A 73 3.97 5.39 14.07
CA PRO A 73 2.60 4.99 14.39
C PRO A 73 1.55 5.77 13.58
N GLY A 74 0.39 5.16 13.34
CA GLY A 74 -0.71 5.75 12.55
C GLY A 74 -1.17 7.12 13.06
N ALA A 75 -1.18 7.31 14.38
CA ALA A 75 -1.51 8.58 15.02
C ALA A 75 -0.52 9.72 14.68
N GLU A 76 0.72 9.40 14.31
CA GLU A 76 1.79 10.37 14.00
C GLU A 76 1.97 10.60 12.50
N MET A 77 1.28 9.83 11.63
CA MET A 77 1.47 9.91 10.18
C MET A 77 1.04 11.25 9.56
N LYS A 78 0.21 12.04 10.25
CA LYS A 78 -0.25 13.37 9.83
C LYS A 78 0.64 14.52 10.33
N ALA A 79 1.93 14.26 10.53
CA ALA A 79 2.89 15.28 10.92
C ALA A 79 3.09 16.34 9.81
N PRO A 80 3.54 17.57 10.14
CA PRO A 80 3.77 18.62 9.14
C PRO A 80 4.93 18.33 8.18
N LYS A 81 5.80 17.37 8.51
CA LYS A 81 6.93 16.95 7.69
C LYS A 81 7.42 15.56 8.13
N GLY A 82 8.24 14.95 7.28
CA GLY A 82 8.89 13.67 7.57
C GLY A 82 8.39 12.55 6.68
N LYS A 83 9.19 11.49 6.57
CA LYS A 83 8.84 10.27 5.85
C LYS A 83 8.07 9.34 6.80
N VAL A 84 6.93 8.82 6.37
CA VAL A 84 6.02 8.07 7.24
C VAL A 84 5.77 6.65 6.76
N VAL A 85 5.92 6.39 5.46
CA VAL A 85 5.90 5.03 4.91
C VAL A 85 7.04 4.89 3.92
N LYS A 86 7.83 3.81 4.08
CA LYS A 86 8.82 3.40 3.09
C LYS A 86 8.14 2.54 2.02
N ASN A 87 8.22 2.94 0.76
CA ASN A 87 7.64 2.21 -0.36
C ASN A 87 8.44 0.92 -0.59
N VAL A 88 7.73 -0.22 -0.66
CA VAL A 88 8.32 -1.53 -0.95
C VAL A 88 7.88 -2.02 -2.32
N HIS A 89 6.63 -1.76 -2.69
CA HIS A 89 6.07 -2.16 -3.97
C HIS A 89 4.97 -1.19 -4.41
N HIS A 90 4.89 -0.86 -5.71
CA HIS A 90 3.92 0.11 -6.24
C HIS A 90 3.28 -0.39 -7.54
N VAL A 91 2.11 0.19 -7.86
CA VAL A 91 1.40 -0.02 -9.13
C VAL A 91 2.27 0.48 -10.28
N GLY A 92 2.95 -0.43 -10.98
CA GLY A 92 3.86 -0.11 -12.08
C GLY A 92 5.17 -0.89 -12.06
N ASP A 93 5.56 -1.45 -10.92
CA ASP A 93 6.76 -2.27 -10.81
C ASP A 93 6.62 -3.62 -11.54
N LYS A 94 7.72 -4.22 -12.00
CA LYS A 94 7.76 -5.42 -12.85
C LYS A 94 6.97 -6.61 -12.28
N VAL A 95 6.80 -6.68 -10.96
CA VAL A 95 6.03 -7.72 -10.27
C VAL A 95 4.51 -7.54 -10.43
N TRP A 96 4.03 -6.30 -10.66
CA TRP A 96 2.61 -5.99 -10.89
C TRP A 96 2.06 -6.64 -12.18
N ARG A 97 2.90 -6.71 -13.23
CA ARG A 97 2.49 -7.20 -14.56
C ARG A 97 2.28 -8.71 -14.62
N PHE A 98 2.81 -9.48 -13.66
CA PHE A 98 2.71 -10.94 -13.67
C PHE A 98 1.33 -11.43 -13.21
N VAL A 99 0.57 -10.58 -12.54
CA VAL A 99 -0.71 -10.93 -11.88
C VAL A 99 -1.88 -10.92 -12.85
N GLN A 100 -1.82 -10.11 -13.90
CA GLN A 100 -2.90 -10.02 -14.89
C GLN A 100 -3.03 -11.29 -15.76
N LEU A 101 -2.01 -12.16 -15.80
CA LEU A 101 -2.03 -13.39 -16.61
C LEU A 101 -2.46 -14.64 -15.82
N SER A 102 -2.61 -14.54 -14.50
CA SER A 102 -3.10 -15.64 -13.65
C SER A 102 -4.54 -15.39 -13.21
N GLY A 103 -5.40 -15.06 -14.17
CA GLY A 103 -6.84 -15.06 -13.98
C GLY A 103 -7.26 -16.37 -13.34
N ILE A 104 -7.55 -16.31 -12.04
CA ILE A 104 -8.21 -17.39 -11.33
C ILE A 104 -9.59 -17.47 -11.95
N SER A 105 -9.78 -18.45 -12.83
CA SER A 105 -11.08 -18.94 -13.27
C SER A 105 -11.83 -19.42 -12.04
N GLY A 106 -12.46 -18.50 -11.32
CA GLY A 106 -13.48 -18.79 -10.34
C GLY A 106 -14.83 -18.90 -11.03
N SER A 107 -14.99 -19.89 -11.93
CA SER A 107 -16.32 -20.33 -12.32
C SER A 107 -16.98 -20.90 -11.08
N ARG A 108 -17.97 -20.15 -10.56
CA ARG A 108 -18.93 -20.61 -9.57
C ARG A 108 -19.50 -21.96 -10.01
N GLY A 109 -19.60 -22.85 -9.04
CA GLY A 109 -20.13 -24.19 -9.24
C GLY A 109 -21.55 -24.21 -9.80
N SER A 110 -21.85 -25.33 -10.43
CA SER A 110 -23.11 -26.07 -10.37
C SER A 110 -22.75 -27.53 -10.54
#